data_AF-A0A5C6ZR41-F1
#
_entry.id   AF-A0A5C6ZR41-F1
#
_cell.length_a   1.000
_cell.length_b   1.000
_cell.length_c   1.000
_cell.angle_alpha   90.00
_cell.angle_beta   90.00
_cell.angle_gamma   90.00
#
_symmetry.space_group_name_H-M   'P 1'
#
loop_
_entity.id
_entity.type
_entity.pdbx_description
1 polymer ?
#
loop_
_entity_poly.entity_id
_entity_poly.type
_entity_poly.pdbx_seq_one_letter_code
_entity_poly.pdbx_strand_id
1 'polypeptide(L)' 'MKSIKRNIGEIDIPVKIGGVYFNSDDYIYVDTDGILVSKLNLKK' A
#
# COMPACT_ATOMS: atom_id res chain seq x y z
N MET A 1 24.73 -12.63 -5.65
CA MET A 1 24.19 -12.82 -4.29
C MET A 1 22.68 -12.70 -4.36
N LYS A 2 21.90 -13.69 -3.91
CA LYS A 2 20.43 -13.60 -3.87
C LYS A 2 20.00 -13.17 -2.47
N SER A 3 18.90 -12.43 -2.36
CA SER A 3 18.34 -12.03 -1.07
C SER A 3 17.96 -13.26 -0.24
N ILE A 4 18.31 -13.25 1.05
CA ILE A 4 17.96 -14.31 2.01
C ILE A 4 16.60 -13.93 2.64
N LYS A 5 15.56 -14.73 2.37
CA LYS A 5 14.23 -14.53 2.96
C LYS A 5 14.27 -14.98 4.43
N ARG A 6 14.18 -14.02 5.36
CA ARG A 6 14.20 -14.29 6.82
C ARG A 6 12.81 -14.49 7.42
N ASN A 7 11.75 -14.30 6.63
CA ASN A 7 10.36 -14.34 7.08
C ASN A 7 10.07 -13.37 8.26
N ILE A 8 10.70 -12.20 8.22
CA ILE A 8 10.54 -11.14 9.23
C ILE A 8 9.68 -10.04 8.60
N GLY A 9 8.57 -9.69 9.26
CA GLY A 9 7.66 -8.62 8.84
C GLY A 9 6.32 -8.72 9.57
N GLU A 10 5.58 -7.61 9.55
CA GLU A 10 4.21 -7.53 10.06
C GLU A 10 3.24 -7.48 8.87
N ILE A 11 2.04 -8.01 9.06
CA ILE A 11 0.96 -8.05 8.06
C ILE A 11 -0.23 -7.30 8.66
N ASP A 12 -1.01 -6.64 7.81
CA ASP A 12 -2.24 -5.92 8.19
C ASP A 12 -2.06 -4.77 9.19
N ILE A 13 -0.90 -4.13 9.14
CA ILE A 13 -0.63 -2.90 9.89
C ILE A 13 -0.75 -1.66 9.00
N PRO A 14 -1.28 -0.53 9.51
CA PRO A 14 -1.21 0.74 8.80
C PRO A 14 0.23 1.15 8.54
N VAL A 15 0.57 1.45 7.29
CA VAL A 15 1.92 1.92 6.91
C VAL A 15 1.86 3.35 6.38
N LYS A 16 2.89 4.15 6.69
CA LYS A 16 3.00 5.53 6.21
C LYS A 16 4.12 5.66 5.19
N ILE A 17 3.77 6.01 3.96
CA ILE A 17 4.71 6.18 2.84
C ILE A 17 4.41 7.51 2.16
N GLY A 18 5.43 8.35 1.94
CA GLY A 18 5.25 9.64 1.28
C GLY A 18 4.28 10.60 1.99
N GLY A 19 4.08 10.43 3.31
CA GLY A 19 3.13 11.21 4.09
C GLY A 19 1.70 10.67 4.12
N VAL A 20 1.38 9.66 3.32
CA VAL A 20 0.05 9.04 3.19
C VAL A 20 0.00 7.73 3.99
N TYR A 21 -1.13 7.45 4.63
CA TYR A 21 -1.39 6.17 5.30
C TYR A 21 -2.04 5.19 4.32
N PHE A 22 -1.55 3.95 4.35
CA PHE A 22 -2.09 2.81 3.63
C PHE A 22 -2.62 1.83 4.66
N ASN A 23 -3.92 1.55 4.60
CA ASN A 23 -4.58 0.53 5.41
C ASN A 23 -4.97 -0.65 4.52
N SER A 24 -5.07 -1.87 5.08
CA SER A 24 -5.40 -3.08 4.32
C SER A 24 -6.74 -3.00 3.57
N ASP A 25 -7.68 -2.19 4.07
CA ASP A 25 -9.03 -2.05 3.50
C ASP A 25 -9.14 -0.92 2.45
N ASP A 26 -8.08 -0.14 2.22
CA ASP A 26 -8.14 0.98 1.28
C ASP A 26 -7.98 0.51 -0.18
N TYR A 27 -8.62 1.22 -1.10
CA TYR A 27 -8.44 1.08 -2.53
C TYR A 27 -7.30 1.96 -3.03
N ILE A 28 -6.39 1.37 -3.81
CA ILE A 28 -5.25 2.07 -4.39
C ILE A 28 -5.44 2.16 -5.90
N TYR A 29 -5.29 3.36 -6.44
CA TYR A 29 -5.33 3.66 -7.87
C TYR A 29 -3.99 4.25 -8.28
N VAL A 30 -3.44 3.79 -9.41
CA VAL A 30 -2.11 4.18 -9.88
C VAL A 30 -2.15 4.47 -11.37
N ASP A 31 -1.52 5.57 -11.77
CA ASP A 31 -1.29 5.96 -13.17
C ASP A 31 0.13 6.53 -13.36
N THR A 32 0.37 7.23 -14.47
CA THR A 32 1.67 7.85 -14.79
C THR A 32 1.99 9.07 -13.93
N ASP A 33 0.98 9.73 -13.38
CA ASP A 33 1.13 10.96 -12.62
C ASP A 33 1.28 10.69 -11.12
N GLY A 34 0.67 9.61 -10.61
CA GLY A 34 0.90 9.20 -9.24
C GLY A 34 0.01 8.08 -8.70
N ILE A 35 -0.19 8.15 -7.38
CA ILE A 35 -0.90 7.15 -6.56
C ILE A 35 -2.01 7.86 -5.78
N LEU A 36 -3.22 7.34 -5.87
CA LEU A 36 -4.38 7.79 -5.10
C LEU A 36 -4.83 6.66 -4.16
N VAL A 37 -5.03 6.99 -2.88
CA VAL A 37 -5.57 6.08 -1.86
C VAL A 37 -6.99 6.54 -1.50
N SER A 38 -7.96 5.63 -1.54
CA SER A 38 -9.37 5.91 -1.29
C SER A 38 -9.99 4.85 -0.38
N LYS A 39 -10.81 5.28 0.58
CA LYS A 39 -11.58 4.37 1.44
C LYS A 39 -12.74 3.67 0.73
N LEU A 40 -13.12 4.18 -0.45
CA LEU A 40 -14.26 3.70 -1.22
C LEU A 40 -13.82 3.32 -2.63
N ASN A 41 -14.48 2.32 -3.20
CA ASN A 41 -14.25 1.95 -4.59
C ASN A 41 -14.85 2.99 -5.53
N LEU A 42 -13.99 3.65 -6.30
CA LEU A 42 -14.32 4.71 -7.24
C LEU A 42 -14.64 4.21 -8.66
N LYS A 43 -14.43 2.92 -8.96
CA LYS A 43 -14.69 2.32 -10.28
C LYS A 43 -16.09 1.68 -10.38
N LYS A 44 -17.02 2.09 -9.53
CA LYS A 44 -18.37 1.52 -9.47
C LYS A 44 -19.33 2.28 -10.38
#